data_AF-X0SE43-F1
#
_entry.id   AF-X0SE43-F1
#
_cell.length_a   1.000
_cell.length_b   1.000
_cell.length_c   1.000
_cell.angle_alpha   90.00
_cell.angle_beta   90.00
_cell.angle_gamma   90.00
#
_symmetry.space_group_name_H-M   'P 1'
#
loop_
_entity.id
_entity.type
_entity.pdbx_description
1 polymer ?
#
loop_
_entity_poly.entity_id
_entity_poly.type
_entity_poly.pdbx_seq_one_letter_code
_entity_poly.pdbx_strand_id
1 'polypeptide(L)' 'MMKAQKRKIAIFTGNRAEYGLQYPIISAIAGHPHLEYYLFVSGAHLDENFGYTKREIEKDGFHVWKEIKAEIKA' A
#
# COMPACT_ATOMS: atom_id res chain seq x y z
N MET A 1 -16.72 14.68 -24.43
CA MET A 1 -17.24 14.18 -23.13
C MET A 1 -16.11 14.30 -22.10
N MET A 2 -16.32 14.95 -20.95
CA MET A 2 -15.29 15.01 -19.91
C MET A 2 -15.20 13.66 -19.20
N LYS A 3 -14.00 13.08 -19.13
CA LYS A 3 -13.73 11.86 -18.35
C LYS A 3 -14.00 12.19 -16.88
N ALA A 4 -14.93 11.48 -16.24
CA ALA A 4 -15.12 11.62 -14.79
C ALA A 4 -13.79 11.30 -14.09
N GLN A 5 -13.28 12.24 -13.29
CA GLN A 5 -12.01 12.05 -12.60
C GLN A 5 -12.17 10.98 -11.51
N LYS A 6 -11.22 10.03 -11.48
CA LYS A 6 -11.20 8.98 -10.45
C LYS A 6 -11.02 9.61 -9.07
N ARG A 7 -11.73 9.09 -8.07
CA ARG A 7 -11.52 9.47 -6.67
C ARG A 7 -10.23 8.80 -6.19
N LYS A 8 -9.32 9.62 -5.66
CA LYS A 8 -8.02 9.18 -5.15
C LYS A 8 -8.15 8.72 -3.71
N ILE A 9 -7.63 7.53 -3.40
CA ILE A 9 -7.64 6.93 -2.06
C ILE A 9 -6.20 6.72 -1.61
N ALA A 10 -5.78 7.45 -0.58
CA ALA A 10 -4.49 7.22 0.07
C ALA A 10 -4.63 6.08 1.08
N ILE A 11 -3.70 5.12 1.03
CA ILE A 11 -3.68 3.94 1.89
C ILE A 11 -2.29 3.88 2.50
N PHE A 12 -2.20 3.71 3.82
CA PHE A 12 -0.94 3.59 4.53
C PHE A 12 -0.87 2.24 5.24
N THR A 13 0.27 1.58 5.13
CA THR A 13 0.56 0.34 5.87
C THR A 13 1.98 0.36 6.43
N GLY A 14 2.11 0.07 7.72
CA GLY A 14 3.38 0.09 8.43
C GLY A 14 3.94 -1.30 8.77
N ASN A 15 3.13 -2.35 8.69
CA ASN A 15 3.53 -3.72 9.00
C ASN A 15 2.62 -4.77 8.34
N ARG A 16 3.08 -6.03 8.34
CA ARG A 16 2.37 -7.16 7.71
C ARG A 16 0.98 -7.44 8.30
N ALA A 17 0.77 -7.21 9.60
CA ALA A 17 -0.53 -7.46 10.22
C ALA A 17 -1.59 -6.45 9.73
N GLU A 18 -1.21 -5.19 9.55
CA GLU A 18 -2.06 -4.19 8.90
C GLU A 18 -2.29 -4.52 7.42
N TYR A 19 -1.21 -4.84 6.69
CA TYR A 19 -1.31 -5.13 5.26
C TYR A 19 -2.27 -6.30 4.97
N GLY A 20 -2.21 -7.38 5.76
CA GLY A 20 -3.09 -8.53 5.57
C GLY A 20 -4.58 -8.17 5.65
N LEU A 21 -4.96 -7.25 6.55
CA LEU A 21 -6.33 -6.75 6.65
C LEU A 21 -6.71 -5.80 5.51
N GLN A 22 -5.73 -5.05 5.00
CA GLN A 22 -5.93 -4.08 3.92
C GLN A 22 -5.97 -4.73 2.53
N TYR A 23 -5.34 -5.89 2.32
CA TYR A 23 -5.26 -6.61 1.04
C TYR A 23 -6.59 -6.65 0.26
N PRO A 24 -7.72 -7.14 0.83
CA PRO A 24 -8.99 -7.20 0.09
C PRO A 24 -9.52 -5.81 -0.27
N ILE A 25 -9.25 -4.79 0.54
CA ILE A 25 -9.68 -3.41 0.33
C ILE A 25 -8.87 -2.78 -0.82
N ILE A 26 -7.54 -2.93 -0.80
CA ILE A 26 -6.66 -2.43 -1.87
C ILE A 26 -7.02 -3.12 -3.19
N SER A 27 -7.26 -4.44 -3.17
CA SER A 27 -7.72 -5.21 -4.34
C SER A 27 -9.02 -4.64 -4.93
N ALA A 28 -10.02 -4.38 -4.08
CA ALA A 28 -11.31 -3.84 -4.51
C ALA A 28 -11.16 -2.42 -5.11
N ILE A 29 -10.32 -1.58 -4.51
CA ILE A 29 -10.05 -0.22 -5.02
C ILE A 29 -9.32 -0.28 -6.37
N ALA A 30 -8.32 -1.15 -6.50
CA ALA A 30 -7.55 -1.34 -7.73
C ALA A 30 -8.41 -1.79 -8.92
N GLY A 31 -9.42 -2.62 -8.66
CA GLY A 31 -10.38 -3.09 -9.66
C GLY A 31 -11.51 -2.11 -9.98
N HIS A 32 -11.66 -1.01 -9.24
CA HIS A 32 -12.83 -0.14 -9.37
C HIS A 32 -12.66 0.92 -10.48
N PRO A 33 -13.62 1.08 -11.42
CA PRO A 33 -13.48 1.97 -12.57
C PRO A 33 -13.38 3.46 -12.21
N HIS A 34 -13.88 3.85 -11.03
CA HIS A 34 -13.91 5.24 -10.56
C HIS A 34 -12.94 5.54 -9.41
N LEU A 35 -12.11 4.57 -8.99
CA LEU A 35 -11.14 4.78 -7.91
C LEU A 35 -9.71 4.61 -8.41
N GLU A 36 -8.80 5.23 -7.68
CA GLU A 36 -7.35 5.14 -7.87
C GLU A 36 -6.71 5.11 -6.49
N TYR A 37 -5.93 4.07 -6.19
CA TYR A 37 -5.23 3.96 -4.91
C TYR A 37 -3.83 4.60 -4.99
N TYR A 38 -3.35 5.06 -3.84
CA TYR A 38 -2.00 5.54 -3.60
C TYR A 38 -1.50 4.86 -2.33
N LEU A 39 -0.66 3.84 -2.49
CA LEU A 39 -0.18 3.01 -1.37
C LEU A 39 1.15 3.55 -0.82
N PHE A 40 1.12 3.95 0.45
CA PHE A 40 2.27 4.40 1.22
C PHE A 40 2.73 3.26 2.13
N VAL A 41 4.01 2.90 2.03
CA VAL A 41 4.61 1.83 2.82
C VAL A 41 5.65 2.42 3.77
N SER A 42 5.64 1.99 5.02
CA SER A 42 6.54 2.48 6.07
C SER A 42 6.87 1.37 7.08
N GLY A 43 7.58 1.71 8.15
CA GLY A 43 7.80 0.85 9.30
C GLY A 43 8.46 -0.47 8.94
N ALA A 44 7.98 -1.56 9.54
CA ALA A 44 8.56 -2.89 9.44
C ALA A 44 8.60 -3.44 8.00
N HIS A 45 7.81 -2.88 7.07
CA HIS A 45 7.92 -3.24 5.66
C HIS A 45 9.24 -2.87 5.01
N LEU A 46 9.90 -1.81 5.51
CA LEU A 46 11.13 -1.26 4.96
C LEU A 46 12.39 -1.69 5.75
N ASP A 47 12.22 -2.52 6.76
CA ASP A 47 13.31 -2.98 7.63
C ASP A 47 13.67 -4.44 7.31
N GLU A 48 14.92 -4.68 6.95
CA GLU A 48 15.46 -6.00 6.64
C GLU A 48 15.42 -6.96 7.84
N ASN A 49 15.48 -6.46 9.08
CA ASN A 49 15.36 -7.28 10.29
C ASN A 49 13.96 -7.88 10.45
N PHE A 50 12.95 -7.27 9.82
CA PHE A 50 11.57 -7.74 9.80
C PHE A 50 11.19 -8.40 8.47
N GLY A 51 12.19 -8.77 7.65
CA GLY A 51 12.01 -9.52 6.41
C GLY A 51 11.74 -8.68 5.17
N TYR A 52 11.83 -7.35 5.26
CA TYR A 52 11.65 -6.42 4.13
C TYR A 52 10.37 -6.71 3.32
N THR A 53 9.26 -6.81 4.04
CA THR A 53 7.97 -7.31 3.53
C THR A 53 7.31 -6.41 2.48
N LYS A 54 7.89 -5.24 2.17
CA LYS A 54 7.53 -4.47 0.95
C LYS A 54 7.54 -5.35 -0.31
N ARG A 55 8.50 -6.28 -0.42
CA ARG A 55 8.58 -7.20 -1.59
C ARG A 55 7.37 -8.11 -1.71
N GLU A 56 6.69 -8.43 -0.61
CA GLU A 56 5.45 -9.22 -0.64
C GLU A 56 4.32 -8.39 -1.28
N ILE A 57 4.18 -7.13 -0.88
CA ILE A 57 3.22 -6.18 -1.46
C ILE A 57 3.41 -6.05 -2.98
N GLU A 58 4.67 -5.93 -3.44
CA GLU A 58 4.99 -5.84 -4.87
C GLU A 58 4.72 -7.16 -5.62
N LYS A 59 5.00 -8.32 -5.00
CA LYS A 59 4.68 -9.65 -5.56
C LYS A 59 3.19 -9.89 -5.72
N ASP A 60 2.38 -9.32 -4.84
CA ASP A 60 0.91 -9.35 -4.91
C ASP A 60 0.35 -8.45 -6.03
N GLY A 61 1.21 -7.72 -6.75
CA GLY A 61 0.84 -6.90 -7.90
C GLY A 61 0.45 -5.47 -7.55
N PHE A 62 0.61 -5.05 -6.29
CA PHE A 62 0.35 -3.66 -5.90
C PHE A 62 1.57 -2.78 -6.12
N HIS A 63 1.32 -1.58 -6.65
CA HIS A 63 2.33 -0.57 -6.80
C HIS A 63 2.48 0.25 -5.51
N VAL A 64 3.69 0.26 -4.94
CA VAL A 64 4.03 1.17 -3.84
C VAL A 64 4.26 2.57 -4.41
N TRP A 65 3.34 3.48 -4.12
CA TRP A 65 3.42 4.86 -4.58
C TRP A 65 4.57 5.62 -3.91
N LYS A 66 4.76 5.41 -2.60
CA LYS A 66 5.82 6.07 -1.86
C LYS A 66 6.24 5.25 -0.64
N GLU A 67 7.54 5.14 -0.45
CA GLU A 67 8.15 4.70 0.80
C GLU A 67 8.30 5.89 1.74
N ILE A 68 7.86 5.74 2.98
CA ILE A 68 8.04 6.73 4.05
C ILE A 68 9.00 6.11 5.06
N LYS A 69 10.19 6.71 5.23
CA LYS A 69 11.12 6.26 6.27
C LYS A 69 10.63 6.77 7.63
N ALA A 70 10.40 5.85 8.55
CA ALA A 70 10.11 6.15 9.94
C ALA A 70 11.15 5.44 10.82
N GLU A 71 11.62 6.10 11.88
CA GLU A 71 12.46 5.45 12.89
C GLU A 71 11.60 4.50 13.70
N ILE A 72 11.86 3.20 13.57
CA ILE A 72 11.27 2.19 14.45
C ILE A 72 12.14 2.13 15.69
N LYS A 73 11.59 2.52 16.85
CA LYS A 73 12.22 2.27 18.14
C LYS A 73 11.69 0.94 18.65
N ALA A 74 12.60 -0.03 18.81
CA ALA A 74 12.30 -1.33 19.42
C ALA A 74 11.95 -1.19 20.91
#